data_AF-A0A154PIX5-F1
#
_entry.id   AF-A0A154PIX5-F1
#
_cell.length_a   1.000
_cell.length_b   1.000
_cell.length_c   1.000
_cell.angle_alpha   90.00
_cell.angle_beta   90.00
_cell.angle_gamma   90.00
#
_symmetry.space_group_name_H-M   'P 1'
#
loop_
_entity.id
_entity.type
_entity.pdbx_description
1 polymer ?
#
loop_
_entity_poly.entity_id
_entity_poly.type
_entity_poly.pdbx_seq_one_letter_code
_entity_poly.pdbx_strand_id
1 'polypeptide(L)'
;MAENWQEWKKSFQVYLKENDCNTKSQDLKVYILKENIGKVGLNVIQNIILKNPKDGNDMNILLEKLDDHFKPRESEVKIRYNFFKRSQRKNESIETYIEVLQEIAKKCNFGHLTNSLIRDKVILNIKDEELLKVLMTIEYLDLFKLVVHYNLYNKRKNSETSTKDMASVNNAQVKNIDNENAKATETKKQSEEINKISRTEGHNKKIHSYSKNNNNQVTNTVDKSCKSNSAQFRKNCWKCDQKHPLRCCPAWGFKCGKCGDHNHYTQCCRMYVPKNEEKNMNVCSIIFFICLCSK
;
A
#
# COMPACT_ATOMS: atom_id res chain seq x y z
N MET A 1 -34.86 0.19 17.58
CA MET A 1 -35.25 -0.34 16.25
C MET A 1 -34.54 -1.65 15.94
N ALA A 2 -33.22 -1.66 15.71
CA ALA A 2 -32.49 -2.89 15.40
C ALA A 2 -32.64 -4.00 16.46
N GLU A 3 -32.51 -3.63 17.74
CA GLU A 3 -32.68 -4.54 18.88
C GLU A 3 -34.11 -5.10 18.95
N ASN A 4 -35.11 -4.22 18.90
CA ASN A 4 -36.54 -4.59 18.83
C ASN A 4 -36.87 -5.51 17.64
N TRP A 5 -36.24 -5.30 16.47
CA TRP A 5 -36.41 -6.17 15.30
C TRP A 5 -35.82 -7.57 15.55
N GLN A 6 -34.63 -7.65 16.13
CA GLN A 6 -34.00 -8.93 16.47
C GLN A 6 -34.78 -9.69 17.56
N GLU A 7 -35.35 -9.00 18.54
CA GLU A 7 -36.26 -9.57 19.53
C GLU A 7 -37.56 -10.08 18.87
N TRP A 8 -38.25 -9.23 18.12
CA TRP A 8 -39.48 -9.60 17.41
C TRP A 8 -39.26 -10.80 16.48
N LYS A 9 -38.16 -10.80 15.70
CA LYS A 9 -37.83 -11.88 14.78
C LYS A 9 -37.56 -13.20 15.50
N LYS A 10 -36.89 -13.18 16.66
CA LYS A 10 -36.72 -14.38 17.50
C LYS A 10 -38.07 -14.91 17.98
N SER A 11 -38.93 -14.05 18.53
CA SER A 11 -40.27 -14.44 18.98
C SER A 11 -41.12 -15.00 17.83
N PHE A 12 -41.06 -14.39 16.64
CA PHE A 12 -41.75 -14.88 15.45
C PHE A 12 -41.20 -16.25 15.00
N GLN A 13 -39.88 -16.47 15.03
CA GLN A 13 -39.28 -17.77 14.71
C GLN A 13 -39.66 -18.87 15.73
N VAL A 14 -39.85 -18.53 17.01
CA VAL A 14 -40.38 -19.45 18.03
C VAL A 14 -41.84 -19.79 17.72
N TYR A 15 -42.69 -18.78 17.52
CA TYR A 15 -44.08 -18.97 17.12
C TYR A 15 -44.25 -19.87 15.88
N LEU A 16 -43.41 -19.68 14.84
CA LEU A 16 -43.43 -20.50 13.63
C LEU A 16 -43.08 -21.98 13.87
N LYS A 17 -42.27 -22.28 14.89
CA LYS A 17 -41.93 -23.64 15.31
C LYS A 17 -43.04 -24.26 16.15
N GLU A 18 -43.53 -23.54 17.15
CA GLU A 18 -44.57 -24.03 18.07
C GLU A 18 -45.91 -24.32 17.39
N ASN A 19 -46.19 -23.65 16.27
CA ASN A 19 -47.45 -23.78 15.51
C ASN A 19 -47.29 -24.56 14.19
N ASP A 20 -46.18 -25.31 14.04
CA ASP A 20 -45.79 -26.08 12.84
C ASP A 20 -45.86 -25.30 11.51
N CYS A 21 -45.82 -23.97 11.57
CA CYS A 21 -45.96 -23.10 10.40
C CYS A 21 -44.82 -23.25 9.38
N ASN A 22 -43.69 -23.81 9.80
CA ASN A 22 -42.56 -24.13 8.93
C ASN A 22 -42.87 -25.23 7.89
N THR A 23 -43.90 -26.06 8.10
CA THR A 23 -44.33 -27.09 7.13
C THR A 23 -45.32 -26.57 6.08
N LYS A 24 -45.92 -25.39 6.31
CA LYS A 24 -46.96 -24.78 5.46
C LYS A 24 -46.40 -24.29 4.12
N SER A 25 -47.29 -24.05 3.14
CA SER A 25 -46.93 -23.47 1.83
C SER A 25 -46.30 -22.08 1.98
N GLN A 26 -45.54 -21.64 0.97
CA GLN A 26 -44.90 -20.32 1.01
C GLN A 26 -45.93 -19.17 1.05
N ASP A 27 -47.04 -19.28 0.32
CA ASP A 27 -48.10 -18.26 0.36
C ASP A 27 -48.70 -18.10 1.77
N LEU A 28 -48.94 -19.23 2.46
CA LEU A 28 -49.46 -19.22 3.82
C LEU A 28 -48.43 -18.72 4.84
N LYS A 29 -47.13 -19.02 4.63
CA LYS A 29 -46.01 -18.44 5.38
C LYS A 29 -45.93 -16.92 5.21
N VAL A 30 -46.01 -16.42 3.99
CA VAL A 30 -46.05 -14.97 3.69
C VAL A 30 -47.27 -14.31 4.32
N TYR A 31 -48.44 -14.96 4.29
CA TYR A 31 -49.65 -14.46 4.96
C TYR A 31 -49.44 -14.34 6.48
N ILE A 32 -48.94 -15.41 7.13
CA ILE A 32 -48.64 -15.42 8.57
C ILE A 32 -47.65 -14.30 8.95
N LEU A 33 -46.62 -14.05 8.12
CA LEU A 33 -45.69 -12.94 8.31
C LEU A 33 -46.40 -11.57 8.25
N LYS A 34 -47.26 -11.35 7.25
CA LYS A 34 -47.99 -10.08 7.07
C LYS A 34 -48.91 -9.77 8.25
N GLU A 35 -49.64 -10.76 8.76
CA GLU A 35 -50.51 -10.59 9.93
C GLU A 35 -49.73 -10.25 11.22
N ASN A 36 -48.57 -10.87 11.44
CA ASN A 36 -47.84 -10.76 12.70
C ASN A 36 -46.82 -9.60 12.76
N ILE A 37 -46.36 -9.08 11.62
CA ILE A 37 -45.29 -8.05 11.58
C ILE A 37 -45.79 -6.62 11.86
N GLY A 38 -47.11 -6.40 11.80
CA GLY A 38 -47.74 -5.12 12.06
C GLY A 38 -47.44 -4.01 11.03
N LYS A 39 -48.03 -2.84 11.25
CA LYS A 39 -48.10 -1.74 10.26
C LYS A 39 -46.73 -1.29 9.73
N VAL A 40 -45.73 -1.18 10.60
CA VAL A 40 -44.38 -0.73 10.20
C VAL A 40 -43.71 -1.76 9.28
N GLY A 41 -43.80 -3.05 9.61
CA GLY A 41 -43.27 -4.12 8.77
C GLY A 41 -44.00 -4.26 7.44
N LEU A 42 -45.34 -4.13 7.45
CA LEU A 42 -46.17 -4.15 6.24
C LEU A 42 -45.77 -3.06 5.23
N ASN A 43 -45.53 -1.83 5.68
CA ASN A 43 -45.05 -0.74 4.83
C ASN A 43 -43.70 -1.07 4.17
N VAL A 44 -42.79 -1.75 4.90
CA VAL A 44 -41.49 -2.18 4.36
C VAL A 44 -41.68 -3.33 3.36
N ILE A 45 -42.52 -4.32 3.66
CA ILE A 45 -42.87 -5.42 2.74
C ILE A 45 -43.48 -4.85 1.45
N GLN A 46 -44.38 -3.87 1.53
CA GLN A 46 -44.97 -3.24 0.35
C GLN A 46 -43.89 -2.55 -0.51
N ASN A 47 -42.97 -1.80 0.12
CA ASN A 47 -41.83 -1.19 -0.58
C ASN A 47 -40.85 -2.22 -1.18
N ILE A 48 -40.72 -3.41 -0.61
CA ILE A 48 -39.95 -4.53 -1.17
C ILE A 48 -40.64 -5.07 -2.43
N ILE A 49 -41.94 -5.37 -2.34
CA ILE A 49 -42.76 -5.93 -3.43
C ILE A 49 -42.83 -4.95 -4.61
N LEU A 50 -42.94 -3.64 -4.35
CA LEU A 50 -42.93 -2.61 -5.39
C LEU A 50 -41.60 -2.56 -6.18
N LYS A 51 -40.48 -2.93 -5.56
CA LYS A 51 -39.17 -2.98 -6.23
C LYS A 51 -38.93 -4.29 -6.98
N ASN A 52 -39.44 -5.41 -6.47
CA ASN A 52 -39.40 -6.70 -7.14
C ASN A 52 -40.57 -7.58 -6.66
N PRO A 53 -41.63 -7.74 -7.48
CA PRO A 53 -42.83 -8.47 -7.06
C PRO A 53 -42.59 -9.93 -6.68
N LYS A 54 -41.57 -10.59 -7.27
CA LYS A 54 -41.26 -12.00 -7.00
C LYS A 54 -40.85 -12.26 -5.55
N ASP A 55 -40.22 -11.27 -4.91
CA ASP A 55 -39.75 -11.38 -3.53
C ASP A 55 -40.91 -11.37 -2.53
N GLY A 56 -42.12 -10.98 -2.96
CA GLY A 56 -43.34 -11.03 -2.16
C GLY A 56 -43.86 -12.45 -1.88
N ASN A 57 -43.33 -13.47 -2.55
CA ASN A 57 -43.85 -14.84 -2.53
C ASN A 57 -43.04 -15.80 -1.64
N ASP A 58 -41.90 -15.38 -1.09
CA ASP A 58 -41.09 -16.20 -0.18
C ASP A 58 -40.85 -15.47 1.15
N MET A 59 -41.26 -16.10 2.26
CA MET A 59 -41.11 -15.54 3.59
C MET A 59 -39.64 -15.30 3.96
N ASN A 60 -38.72 -16.17 3.53
CA ASN A 60 -37.30 -16.04 3.85
C ASN A 60 -36.68 -14.83 3.15
N ILE A 61 -37.01 -14.61 1.88
CA ILE A 61 -36.56 -13.43 1.11
C ILE A 61 -37.11 -12.14 1.74
N LEU A 62 -38.37 -12.14 2.17
CA LEU A 62 -38.93 -11.01 2.92
C LEU A 62 -38.18 -10.78 4.23
N LEU A 63 -37.93 -11.83 5.03
CA LEU A 63 -37.23 -11.72 6.32
C LEU A 63 -35.78 -11.23 6.16
N GLU A 64 -35.06 -11.67 5.12
CA GLU A 64 -33.71 -11.19 4.79
C GLU A 64 -33.71 -9.70 4.44
N LYS A 65 -34.67 -9.25 3.61
CA LYS A 65 -34.79 -7.84 3.25
C LYS A 65 -35.28 -6.97 4.40
N LEU A 66 -36.07 -7.52 5.31
CA LEU A 66 -36.46 -6.86 6.56
C LEU A 66 -35.28 -6.77 7.53
N ASP A 67 -34.41 -7.79 7.60
CA ASP A 67 -33.14 -7.68 8.34
C ASP A 67 -32.32 -6.52 7.80
N ASP A 68 -32.09 -6.44 6.49
CA ASP A 68 -31.30 -5.35 5.89
C ASP A 68 -31.92 -3.97 6.10
N HIS A 69 -33.25 -3.86 6.08
CA HIS A 69 -33.96 -2.61 6.34
C HIS A 69 -33.88 -2.17 7.82
N PHE A 70 -34.02 -3.10 8.76
CA PHE A 70 -34.01 -2.82 10.20
C PHE A 70 -32.63 -2.94 10.86
N LYS A 71 -31.62 -3.43 10.12
CA LYS A 71 -30.20 -3.36 10.49
C LYS A 71 -29.89 -1.92 10.88
N PRO A 72 -29.17 -1.68 11.99
CA PRO A 72 -28.82 -0.33 12.37
C PRO A 72 -27.84 0.18 11.32
N ARG A 73 -28.30 1.07 10.43
CA ARG A 73 -27.44 1.72 9.44
C ARG A 73 -26.26 2.31 10.18
N GLU A 74 -25.05 1.83 9.88
CA GLU A 74 -23.85 2.35 10.52
C GLU A 74 -23.81 3.87 10.28
N SER A 75 -23.97 4.66 11.34
CA SER A 75 -23.99 6.11 11.24
C SER A 75 -22.67 6.58 10.66
N GLU A 76 -22.71 7.32 9.54
CA GLU A 76 -21.52 7.89 8.92
C GLU A 76 -20.72 8.72 9.94
N VAL A 77 -21.40 9.45 10.82
CA VAL A 77 -20.80 10.19 11.94
C VAL A 77 -20.03 9.26 12.88
N LYS A 78 -20.59 8.08 13.23
CA LYS A 78 -19.92 7.08 14.08
C LYS A 78 -18.72 6.43 13.39
N ILE A 79 -18.82 6.14 12.09
CA ILE A 79 -17.72 5.58 11.31
C ILE A 79 -16.59 6.60 11.17
N ARG A 80 -16.89 7.86 10.80
CA ARG A 80 -15.92 8.96 10.72
C ARG A 80 -15.29 9.25 12.08
N TYR A 81 -16.06 9.25 13.17
CA TYR A 81 -15.52 9.36 14.53
C TYR A 81 -14.53 8.24 14.83
N ASN A 82 -14.86 6.98 14.49
CA ASN A 82 -13.94 5.85 14.69
C ASN A 82 -12.67 5.98 13.83
N PHE A 83 -12.77 6.46 12.59
CA PHE A 83 -11.63 6.78 11.73
C PHE A 83 -10.68 7.80 12.38
N PHE A 84 -11.20 8.96 12.82
CA PHE A 84 -10.37 10.00 13.44
C PHE A 84 -9.86 9.62 14.84
N LYS A 85 -10.59 8.78 15.58
CA LYS A 85 -10.17 8.25 16.87
C LYS A 85 -9.06 7.19 16.76
N ARG A 86 -8.96 6.48 15.64
CA ARG A 86 -7.99 5.39 15.44
C ARG A 86 -6.55 5.93 15.39
N SER A 87 -5.76 5.60 16.41
CA SER A 87 -4.32 5.88 16.52
C SER A 87 -3.47 4.63 16.24
N GLN A 88 -2.24 4.82 15.76
CA GLN A 88 -1.28 3.72 15.53
C GLN A 88 -0.93 3.03 16.85
N ARG A 89 -0.88 1.70 16.87
CA ARG A 89 -0.48 0.90 18.04
C ARG A 89 1.05 0.85 18.16
N LYS A 90 1.59 0.63 19.36
CA LYS A 90 3.05 0.67 19.64
C LYS A 90 3.89 -0.24 18.73
N ASN A 91 3.36 -1.41 18.35
CA ASN A 91 4.05 -2.44 17.57
C ASN A 91 3.41 -2.65 16.17
N GLU A 92 2.68 -1.66 15.67
CA GLU A 92 1.99 -1.71 14.38
C GLU A 92 2.79 -0.94 13.32
N SER A 93 3.07 -1.59 12.17
CA SER A 93 3.78 -0.92 11.09
C SER A 93 2.91 0.18 10.45
N ILE A 94 3.55 1.08 9.72
CA ILE A 94 2.84 2.20 9.08
C ILE A 94 1.89 1.71 7.98
N GLU A 95 2.27 0.63 7.28
CA GLU A 95 1.47 -0.05 6.26
C GLU A 95 0.21 -0.63 6.87
N THR A 96 0.32 -1.50 7.89
CA THR A 96 -0.83 -2.10 8.56
C THR A 96 -1.75 -1.05 9.18
N TYR A 97 -1.19 0.03 9.72
CA TYR A 97 -1.98 1.15 10.22
C TYR A 97 -2.79 1.85 9.11
N ILE A 98 -2.16 2.11 7.96
CA ILE A 98 -2.80 2.71 6.77
C ILE A 98 -3.85 1.78 6.16
N GLU A 99 -3.58 0.48 6.05
CA GLU A 99 -4.54 -0.53 5.58
C GLU A 99 -5.81 -0.52 6.44
N VAL A 100 -5.66 -0.52 7.78
CA VAL A 100 -6.82 -0.42 8.69
C VAL A 100 -7.57 0.91 8.53
N LEU A 101 -6.87 2.03 8.33
CA LEU A 101 -7.52 3.31 8.04
C LEU A 101 -8.26 3.28 6.69
N GLN A 102 -7.71 2.65 5.66
CA GLN A 102 -8.35 2.47 4.35
C GLN A 102 -9.63 1.64 4.46
N GLU A 103 -9.61 0.52 5.19
CA GLU A 103 -10.82 -0.30 5.42
C GLU A 103 -11.94 0.46 6.13
N ILE A 104 -11.61 1.30 7.12
CA ILE A 104 -12.61 2.17 7.77
C ILE A 104 -13.09 3.26 6.80
N ALA A 105 -12.18 3.85 6.03
CA ALA A 105 -12.47 4.94 5.10
C ALA A 105 -13.43 4.55 3.97
N LYS A 106 -13.43 3.29 3.52
CA LYS A 106 -14.41 2.76 2.53
C LYS A 106 -15.87 3.04 2.93
N LYS A 107 -16.15 3.07 4.23
CA LYS A 107 -17.49 3.33 4.79
C LYS A 107 -17.72 4.81 5.17
N CYS A 108 -16.70 5.66 5.09
CA CYS A 108 -16.77 7.06 5.54
C CYS A 108 -17.30 8.04 4.50
N ASN A 109 -17.60 7.61 3.27
CA ASN A 109 -18.02 8.49 2.17
C ASN A 109 -17.06 9.68 1.92
N PHE A 110 -15.75 9.47 2.06
CA PHE A 110 -14.74 10.51 1.83
C PHE A 110 -14.46 10.79 0.33
N GLY A 111 -14.87 9.87 -0.56
CA GLY A 111 -14.68 10.02 -2.00
C GLY A 111 -13.20 10.19 -2.38
N HIS A 112 -12.92 11.15 -3.27
CA HIS A 112 -11.57 11.43 -3.76
C HIS A 112 -10.58 11.91 -2.68
N LEU A 113 -11.08 12.43 -1.55
CA LEU A 113 -10.25 12.91 -0.42
C LEU A 113 -9.77 11.78 0.50
N THR A 114 -10.12 10.51 0.22
CA THR A 114 -9.77 9.38 1.08
C THR A 114 -8.27 9.31 1.40
N ASN A 115 -7.41 9.41 0.37
CA ASN A 115 -5.96 9.27 0.57
C ASN A 115 -5.31 10.51 1.24
N SER A 116 -5.82 11.72 1.00
CA SER A 116 -5.33 12.92 1.68
C SER A 116 -5.73 12.93 3.16
N LEU A 117 -6.98 12.58 3.49
CA LEU A 117 -7.43 12.47 4.87
C LEU A 117 -6.67 11.39 5.66
N ILE A 118 -6.32 10.27 5.02
CA ILE A 118 -5.47 9.24 5.64
C ILE A 118 -4.04 9.77 5.85
N ARG A 119 -3.44 10.42 4.83
CA ARG A 119 -2.12 11.08 4.96
C ARG A 119 -2.11 12.07 6.12
N ASP A 120 -3.09 12.96 6.19
CA ASP A 120 -3.17 14.01 7.20
C ASP A 120 -3.40 13.42 8.60
N LYS A 121 -4.23 12.37 8.71
CA LYS A 121 -4.43 11.63 9.95
C LYS A 121 -3.17 10.89 10.42
N VAL A 122 -2.38 10.36 9.50
CA VAL A 122 -1.07 9.75 9.81
C VAL A 122 -0.11 10.82 10.33
N ILE A 123 0.03 11.94 9.63
CA ILE A 123 0.89 13.08 10.03
C ILE A 123 0.55 13.55 11.46
N LEU A 124 -0.74 13.75 11.75
CA LEU A 124 -1.22 14.18 13.08
C LEU A 124 -0.95 13.16 14.21
N ASN A 125 -0.63 11.91 13.89
CA ASN A 125 -0.31 10.87 14.86
C ASN A 125 1.21 10.60 15.00
N ILE A 126 2.06 11.23 14.17
CA ILE A 126 3.52 11.12 14.29
C ILE A 126 3.98 11.89 15.53
N LYS A 127 4.66 11.19 16.44
CA LYS A 127 5.24 11.78 17.68
C LYS A 127 6.69 12.24 17.52
N ASP A 128 7.31 11.90 16.39
CA ASP A 128 8.71 12.17 16.12
C ASP A 128 8.82 13.50 15.38
N GLU A 129 9.19 14.56 16.09
CA GLU A 129 9.26 15.92 15.56
C GLU A 129 10.27 16.07 14.41
N GLU A 130 11.36 15.30 14.42
CA GLU A 130 12.36 15.32 13.35
C GLU A 130 11.81 14.68 12.07
N LEU A 131 11.11 13.55 12.19
CA LEU A 131 10.36 12.96 11.07
C LEU A 131 9.27 13.92 10.57
N LEU A 132 8.57 14.61 11.47
CA LEU A 132 7.52 15.57 11.10
C LEU A 132 8.11 16.74 10.30
N LYS A 133 9.23 17.33 10.73
CA LYS A 133 9.97 18.36 9.98
C LYS A 133 10.34 17.87 8.58
N VAL A 134 10.93 16.67 8.47
CA VAL A 134 11.30 16.06 7.18
C VAL A 134 10.07 15.92 6.27
N LEU A 135 8.95 15.40 6.78
CA LEU A 135 7.72 15.26 5.98
C LEU A 135 7.13 16.61 5.55
N MET A 136 7.16 17.63 6.40
CA MET A 136 6.63 18.97 6.11
C MET A 136 7.45 19.75 5.07
N THR A 137 8.71 19.37 4.81
CA THR A 137 9.53 19.95 3.74
C THR A 137 9.23 19.43 2.33
N ILE A 138 8.37 18.41 2.21
CA ILE A 138 8.06 17.76 0.92
C ILE A 138 6.92 18.53 0.23
N GLU A 139 7.27 19.31 -0.81
CA GLU A 139 6.36 20.16 -1.60
C GLU A 139 5.04 19.46 -1.99
N TYR A 140 5.13 18.22 -2.48
CA TYR A 140 3.97 17.39 -2.83
C TYR A 140 4.03 16.05 -2.11
N LEU A 141 3.58 16.03 -0.84
CA LEU A 141 3.43 14.81 -0.06
C LEU A 141 2.08 14.13 -0.34
N ASP A 142 2.11 12.98 -1.01
CA ASP A 142 0.98 12.05 -1.12
C ASP A 142 1.14 10.87 -0.13
N LEU A 143 0.09 10.04 0.00
CA LEU A 143 0.10 8.91 0.94
C LEU A 143 1.20 7.88 0.65
N PHE A 144 1.55 7.67 -0.63
CA PHE A 144 2.61 6.73 -1.01
C PHE A 144 3.99 7.28 -0.65
N LYS A 145 4.27 8.53 -1.00
CA LYS A 145 5.50 9.22 -0.59
C LYS A 145 5.65 9.27 0.92
N LEU A 146 4.58 9.50 1.67
CA LEU A 146 4.61 9.48 3.14
C LEU A 146 5.19 8.15 3.65
N VAL A 147 4.66 7.01 3.20
CA VAL A 147 5.17 5.68 3.60
C VAL A 147 6.64 5.50 3.24
N VAL A 148 7.04 5.90 2.03
CA VAL A 148 8.44 5.83 1.59
C VAL A 148 9.37 6.66 2.49
N HIS A 149 9.03 7.93 2.77
CA HIS A 149 9.84 8.80 3.60
C HIS A 149 9.86 8.38 5.07
N TYR A 150 8.72 7.93 5.62
CA TYR A 150 8.60 7.37 6.97
C TYR A 150 9.56 6.17 7.17
N ASN A 151 9.54 5.23 6.23
CA ASN A 151 10.38 4.02 6.30
C ASN A 151 11.87 4.33 6.08
N LEU A 152 12.20 5.24 5.16
CA LEU A 152 13.59 5.66 4.95
C LEU A 152 14.16 6.38 6.18
N TYR A 153 13.37 7.23 6.84
CA TYR A 153 13.77 7.91 8.08
C TYR A 153 14.03 6.90 9.21
N ASN A 154 13.06 6.03 9.50
CA ASN A 154 13.19 5.04 10.57
C ASN A 154 14.35 4.07 10.34
N LYS A 155 14.62 3.69 9.08
CA LYS A 155 15.80 2.88 8.74
C LYS A 155 17.12 3.58 9.07
N ARG A 156 17.25 4.88 8.78
CA ARG A 156 18.45 5.68 9.12
C ARG A 156 18.60 5.82 10.63
N LYS A 157 17.53 6.23 11.32
CA LYS A 157 17.49 6.40 12.77
C LYS A 157 17.92 5.15 13.52
N ASN A 158 17.42 3.98 13.10
CA ASN A 158 17.78 2.70 13.71
C ASN A 158 19.24 2.31 13.44
N SER A 159 19.81 2.63 12.27
CA SER A 159 21.25 2.41 12.02
C SER A 159 22.17 3.34 12.82
N GLU A 160 21.73 4.56 13.11
CA GLU A 160 22.46 5.52 13.93
C GLU A 160 22.48 5.16 15.42
N THR A 161 21.41 4.54 15.97
CA THR A 161 21.46 3.98 17.33
C THR A 161 22.42 2.79 17.41
N SER A 162 22.33 1.82 16.50
CA SER A 162 23.20 0.63 16.52
C SER A 162 24.70 0.94 16.37
N THR A 163 25.08 2.10 15.82
CA THR A 163 26.50 2.51 15.73
C THR A 163 27.02 3.20 17.00
N LYS A 164 26.15 3.84 17.79
CA LYS A 164 26.53 4.47 19.07
C LYS A 164 26.83 3.44 20.15
N ASP A 165 26.12 2.31 20.15
CA ASP A 165 26.31 1.23 21.12
C ASP A 165 27.66 0.49 20.97
N MET A 166 28.29 0.53 19.79
CA MET A 166 29.66 0.03 19.60
C MET A 166 30.74 1.02 20.06
N ALA A 167 30.45 2.33 20.07
CA ALA A 167 31.42 3.35 20.46
C ALA A 167 31.66 3.41 21.98
N SER A 168 30.71 2.96 22.79
CA SER A 168 30.86 2.91 24.26
C SER A 168 31.76 1.76 24.74
N VAL A 169 31.89 0.68 23.97
CA VAL A 169 32.74 -0.47 24.31
C VAL A 169 34.24 -0.15 24.15
N ASN A 170 34.61 0.59 23.10
CA ASN A 170 36.02 0.89 22.81
C ASN A 170 36.69 1.86 23.80
N ASN A 171 35.92 2.66 24.55
CA ASN A 171 36.47 3.57 25.56
C ASN A 171 36.83 2.88 26.90
N ALA A 172 36.56 1.59 27.06
CA ALA A 172 36.91 0.83 28.27
C ALA A 172 38.32 0.17 28.21
N GLN A 173 38.98 0.14 27.05
CA GLN A 173 40.25 -0.60 26.86
C GLN A 173 41.52 0.26 26.69
N VAL A 174 41.43 1.59 26.81
CA VAL A 174 42.59 2.51 26.62
C VAL A 174 43.02 3.20 27.94
N LYS A 175 42.91 2.48 29.06
CA LYS A 175 43.52 2.84 30.35
C LYS A 175 43.96 1.56 31.09
N ASN A 176 45.12 1.03 30.71
CA ASN A 176 45.97 0.10 31.51
C ASN A 176 47.19 -0.35 30.67
N ILE A 177 48.05 0.59 30.26
CA ILE A 177 49.43 0.31 29.83
C ILE A 177 50.34 1.39 30.41
N ASP A 178 50.47 1.39 31.75
CA ASP A 178 51.46 2.17 32.50
C ASP A 178 51.66 1.49 33.87
N ASN A 179 52.27 0.30 33.85
CA ASN A 179 53.09 -0.32 34.91
C ASN A 179 53.19 -1.84 34.69
N GLU A 180 54.35 -2.30 34.20
CA GLU A 180 55.12 -3.39 34.82
C GLU A 180 56.47 -3.54 34.09
N ASN A 181 57.45 -2.77 34.55
CA ASN A 181 58.83 -2.85 34.08
C ASN A 181 59.71 -3.33 35.26
N ALA A 182 59.75 -4.64 35.51
CA ALA A 182 60.62 -5.23 36.51
C ALA A 182 60.97 -6.71 36.20
N LYS A 183 62.27 -6.98 35.99
CA LYS A 183 62.90 -8.30 35.75
C LYS A 183 62.57 -8.91 34.37
N ALA A 184 63.50 -9.49 33.61
CA ALA A 184 64.95 -9.65 33.75
C ALA A 184 65.56 -9.56 32.34
N THR A 185 66.51 -8.66 32.09
CA THR A 185 67.92 -9.01 31.90
C THR A 185 68.18 -10.41 31.31
N GLU A 186 68.32 -10.48 29.99
CA GLU A 186 69.56 -11.00 29.42
C GLU A 186 69.90 -10.32 28.09
N THR A 187 71.19 -10.24 27.79
CA THR A 187 71.76 -9.11 27.05
C THR A 187 72.45 -9.49 25.75
N LYS A 188 72.24 -8.64 24.72
CA LYS A 188 73.22 -8.24 23.68
C LYS A 188 73.64 -9.40 22.74
N LYS A 189 74.12 -9.22 21.51
CA LYS A 189 74.33 -8.14 20.49
C LYS A 189 74.74 -8.95 19.20
N GLN A 190 74.90 -8.48 17.96
CA GLN A 190 75.34 -7.20 17.40
C GLN A 190 75.20 -7.26 15.85
N SER A 191 75.28 -6.10 15.16
CA SER A 191 75.84 -5.83 13.80
C SER A 191 75.67 -6.89 12.67
N GLU A 192 75.01 -6.60 11.55
CA GLU A 192 75.49 -5.78 10.39
C GLU A 192 76.51 -6.49 9.47
N GLU A 193 76.51 -6.09 8.18
CA GLU A 193 77.42 -6.51 7.08
C GLU A 193 77.23 -7.94 6.48
N ILE A 194 77.56 -8.25 5.21
CA ILE A 194 77.35 -7.55 3.92
C ILE A 194 77.58 -8.56 2.74
N ASN A 195 76.66 -8.62 1.77
CA ASN A 195 76.84 -9.05 0.35
C ASN A 195 77.39 -10.43 -0.11
N LYS A 196 77.00 -10.76 -1.37
CA LYS A 196 77.62 -11.68 -2.38
C LYS A 196 77.38 -13.21 -2.17
N ILE A 197 77.07 -14.03 -3.20
CA ILE A 197 77.11 -13.89 -4.68
C ILE A 197 75.89 -14.56 -5.39
N SER A 198 75.61 -14.10 -6.60
CA SER A 198 74.47 -14.41 -7.48
C SER A 198 74.59 -15.66 -8.36
N ARG A 199 73.43 -16.16 -8.86
CA ARG A 199 73.10 -16.68 -10.22
C ARG A 199 71.77 -17.47 -10.13
N THR A 200 70.79 -17.45 -11.04
CA THR A 200 70.38 -16.61 -12.21
C THR A 200 68.87 -16.91 -12.46
N GLU A 201 68.06 -16.24 -13.29
CA GLU A 201 68.32 -15.20 -14.30
C GLU A 201 67.54 -13.89 -13.99
N GLY A 202 66.40 -13.45 -14.55
CA GLY A 202 65.52 -13.91 -15.63
C GLY A 202 64.17 -13.15 -15.63
N HIS A 203 64.15 -11.84 -15.38
CA HIS A 203 63.87 -10.78 -16.38
C HIS A 203 62.37 -10.54 -16.75
N ASN A 204 61.85 -9.31 -16.89
CA ASN A 204 62.27 -7.99 -16.38
C ASN A 204 61.18 -6.92 -16.69
N LYS A 205 60.86 -6.03 -15.73
CA LYS A 205 60.57 -4.58 -15.93
C LYS A 205 59.34 -4.16 -16.79
N LYS A 206 58.80 -2.92 -16.73
CA LYS A 206 59.07 -1.70 -15.93
C LYS A 206 57.75 -0.90 -15.75
N ILE A 207 57.37 -0.41 -14.56
CA ILE A 207 57.59 0.93 -13.94
C ILE A 207 57.03 2.15 -14.71
N HIS A 208 56.40 3.05 -13.92
CA HIS A 208 56.07 4.49 -14.08
C HIS A 208 54.55 4.77 -14.26
N SER A 209 53.81 5.28 -13.27
CA SER A 209 53.88 6.58 -12.56
C SER A 209 53.51 7.79 -13.43
N TYR A 210 52.56 8.63 -12.97
CA TYR A 210 52.69 10.09 -13.02
C TYR A 210 51.71 10.77 -12.04
N SER A 211 51.89 12.06 -11.82
CA SER A 211 51.29 12.86 -10.75
C SER A 211 50.65 14.16 -11.27
N LYS A 212 49.60 14.61 -10.58
CA LYS A 212 49.06 15.99 -10.46
C LYS A 212 48.38 16.73 -11.64
N ASN A 213 47.18 17.21 -11.29
CA ASN A 213 46.65 18.59 -11.40
C ASN A 213 45.80 19.11 -12.58
N ASN A 214 44.60 19.55 -12.17
CA ASN A 214 43.91 20.83 -12.44
C ASN A 214 43.06 21.09 -13.71
N ASN A 215 41.77 21.31 -13.40
CA ASN A 215 40.88 22.39 -13.83
C ASN A 215 39.98 22.27 -15.09
N ASN A 216 38.72 22.64 -14.80
CA ASN A 216 37.67 23.26 -15.61
C ASN A 216 36.63 22.42 -16.40
N GLN A 217 35.39 22.67 -15.97
CA GLN A 217 34.12 22.79 -16.72
C GLN A 217 33.39 21.54 -17.23
N VAL A 218 32.27 21.28 -16.53
CA VAL A 218 30.91 20.95 -17.04
C VAL A 218 30.83 20.08 -18.32
N THR A 219 30.50 18.80 -18.13
CA THR A 219 29.58 18.07 -19.03
C THR A 219 28.80 17.01 -18.26
N ASN A 220 27.63 16.61 -18.79
CA ASN A 220 26.76 15.58 -18.22
C ASN A 220 27.46 14.22 -18.10
N THR A 221 27.74 13.74 -16.88
CA THR A 221 28.26 12.39 -16.66
C THR A 221 27.18 11.46 -16.13
N VAL A 222 26.75 10.55 -17.02
CA VAL A 222 25.98 9.34 -16.69
C VAL A 222 26.76 8.52 -15.67
N ASP A 223 26.25 8.39 -14.45
CA ASP A 223 26.94 7.63 -13.40
C ASP A 223 26.85 6.11 -13.64
N LYS A 224 28.01 5.50 -13.86
CA LYS A 224 28.14 4.07 -14.21
C LYS A 224 28.15 3.20 -12.95
N SER A 225 27.07 2.45 -12.73
CA SER A 225 27.13 1.21 -11.93
C SER A 225 26.53 0.00 -12.67
N CYS A 226 26.80 -0.12 -13.96
CA CYS A 226 26.57 -1.35 -14.71
C CYS A 226 27.81 -2.27 -14.66
N LYS A 227 27.99 -3.00 -13.55
CA LYS A 227 28.83 -4.21 -13.53
C LYS A 227 27.92 -5.43 -13.67
N SER A 228 28.30 -6.33 -14.56
CA SER A 228 27.46 -7.38 -15.12
C SER A 228 27.11 -8.49 -14.12
N ASN A 229 25.98 -9.17 -14.35
CA ASN A 229 26.00 -10.58 -14.76
C ASN A 229 24.64 -11.01 -15.35
N SER A 230 24.68 -11.92 -16.32
CA SER A 230 23.56 -12.40 -17.18
C SER A 230 22.94 -11.38 -18.15
N ALA A 231 23.26 -11.52 -19.44
CA ALA A 231 22.65 -10.77 -20.54
C ALA A 231 21.29 -11.37 -20.94
N GLN A 232 20.28 -11.34 -20.07
CA GLN A 232 18.90 -11.68 -20.45
C GLN A 232 18.19 -10.49 -21.11
N PHE A 233 18.44 -10.32 -22.41
CA PHE A 233 17.64 -9.44 -23.28
C PHE A 233 16.23 -10.02 -23.49
N ARG A 234 15.33 -9.80 -22.52
CA ARG A 234 13.88 -10.04 -22.72
C ARG A 234 13.26 -8.92 -23.58
N LYS A 235 12.00 -9.15 -23.99
CA LYS A 235 11.18 -8.35 -24.92
C LYS A 235 11.34 -6.82 -24.77
N ASN A 236 11.13 -6.08 -25.87
CA ASN A 236 11.20 -4.62 -25.94
C ASN A 236 10.61 -3.94 -24.69
N CYS A 237 11.34 -2.97 -24.15
CA CYS A 237 10.93 -2.31 -22.92
C CYS A 237 9.69 -1.46 -23.16
N TRP A 238 8.59 -1.76 -22.47
CA TRP A 238 7.30 -1.06 -22.63
C TRP A 238 7.37 0.46 -22.42
N LYS A 239 8.44 1.00 -21.81
CA LYS A 239 8.63 2.43 -21.56
C LYS A 239 9.21 3.20 -22.76
N CYS A 240 9.99 2.53 -23.61
CA CYS A 240 10.76 3.18 -24.70
C CYS A 240 10.78 2.39 -26.02
N ASP A 241 10.16 1.21 -26.06
CA ASP A 241 10.14 0.22 -27.14
C ASP A 241 11.52 -0.24 -27.66
N GLN A 242 12.57 -0.07 -26.86
CA GLN A 242 13.93 -0.50 -27.19
C GLN A 242 14.42 -1.63 -26.26
N LYS A 243 15.43 -2.37 -26.71
CA LYS A 243 16.14 -3.37 -25.91
C LYS A 243 17.31 -2.71 -25.18
N HIS A 244 17.36 -2.81 -23.86
CA HIS A 244 18.42 -2.25 -23.03
C HIS A 244 18.61 -3.10 -21.76
N PRO A 245 19.76 -2.99 -21.05
CA PRO A 245 19.96 -3.65 -19.76
C PRO A 245 18.91 -3.25 -18.72
N LEU A 246 18.61 -4.14 -17.77
CA LEU A 246 17.65 -3.85 -16.69
C LEU A 246 18.05 -2.57 -15.95
N ARG A 247 17.05 -1.71 -15.68
CA ARG A 247 17.17 -0.37 -15.06
C ARG A 247 17.84 0.73 -15.91
N CYS A 248 18.49 0.40 -17.03
CA CYS A 248 19.08 1.39 -17.95
C CYS A 248 18.09 1.87 -19.03
N CYS A 249 16.87 2.29 -18.65
CA CYS A 249 15.84 2.67 -19.62
C CYS A 249 16.03 4.11 -20.15
N PRO A 250 16.17 4.34 -21.48
CA PRO A 250 16.32 5.68 -22.05
C PRO A 250 15.15 6.63 -21.76
N ALA A 251 13.94 6.11 -21.54
CA ALA A 251 12.76 6.91 -21.22
C ALA A 251 12.61 7.23 -19.72
N TRP A 252 13.59 6.91 -18.88
CA TRP A 252 13.59 7.31 -17.46
C TRP A 252 13.66 8.84 -17.33
N GLY A 253 12.86 9.42 -16.43
CA GLY A 253 12.75 10.88 -16.26
C GLY A 253 11.91 11.62 -17.31
N PHE A 254 11.63 11.02 -18.48
CA PHE A 254 10.79 11.66 -19.51
C PHE A 254 9.31 11.74 -19.07
N LYS A 255 8.70 12.92 -19.25
CA LYS A 255 7.26 13.15 -19.03
C LYS A 255 6.48 12.84 -20.32
N CYS A 256 5.43 12.04 -20.17
CA CYS A 256 4.52 11.68 -21.25
C CYS A 256 3.55 12.83 -21.57
N GLY A 257 3.52 13.28 -22.82
CA GLY A 257 2.61 14.34 -23.28
C GLY A 257 1.14 13.93 -23.37
N LYS A 258 0.80 12.65 -23.19
CA LYS A 258 -0.58 12.11 -23.29
C LYS A 258 -1.25 11.90 -21.93
N CYS A 259 -0.57 11.28 -20.97
CA CYS A 259 -1.13 11.04 -19.63
C CYS A 259 -0.52 11.93 -18.52
N GLY A 260 0.57 12.67 -18.81
CA GLY A 260 1.25 13.52 -17.83
C GLY A 260 2.22 12.79 -16.88
N ASP A 261 2.19 11.45 -16.84
CA ASP A 261 3.11 10.64 -16.02
C ASP A 261 4.54 10.62 -16.56
N HIS A 262 5.49 10.24 -15.71
CA HIS A 262 6.90 10.16 -16.05
C HIS A 262 7.35 8.72 -16.39
N ASN A 263 8.61 8.59 -16.79
CA ASN A 263 9.32 7.33 -17.03
C ASN A 263 8.82 6.51 -18.23
N HIS A 264 8.22 7.14 -19.24
CA HIS A 264 7.99 6.51 -20.54
C HIS A 264 7.87 7.56 -21.65
N TYR A 265 8.18 7.17 -22.88
CA TYR A 265 7.94 8.03 -24.05
C TYR A 265 6.46 8.10 -24.38
N THR A 266 5.99 9.25 -24.86
CA THR A 266 4.59 9.51 -25.25
C THR A 266 4.04 8.48 -26.26
N GLN A 267 4.90 7.97 -27.15
CA GLN A 267 4.55 6.91 -28.10
C GLN A 267 4.30 5.53 -27.46
N CYS A 268 4.90 5.28 -26.29
CA CYS A 268 4.77 4.03 -25.54
C CYS A 268 3.67 4.10 -24.44
N CYS A 269 2.87 5.16 -24.43
CA CYS A 269 1.85 5.40 -23.41
C CYS A 269 0.68 4.41 -23.52
N ARG A 270 0.53 3.53 -22.52
CA ARG A 270 -0.54 2.52 -22.45
C ARG A 270 -1.93 3.07 -22.13
N MET A 271 -2.04 4.34 -21.73
CA MET A 271 -3.32 5.00 -21.45
C MET A 271 -3.96 5.65 -22.68
N TYR A 272 -3.30 5.58 -23.84
CA TYR A 272 -3.80 6.17 -25.08
C TYR A 272 -4.42 5.09 -25.99
N VAL A 273 -5.75 5.04 -26.01
CA VAL A 273 -6.51 4.38 -27.08
C VAL A 273 -6.58 5.37 -28.26
N PRO A 274 -6.17 5.00 -29.49
CA PRO A 274 -6.41 5.85 -30.66
C PRO A 274 -7.92 6.04 -30.86
N LYS A 275 -8.37 7.29 -31.04
CA LYS A 275 -9.70 7.56 -31.58
C LYS A 275 -9.72 7.16 -33.05
N ASN A 276 -10.13 5.92 -33.33
CA ASN A 276 -10.59 5.54 -34.66
C ASN A 276 -12.08 5.83 -34.78
N GLU A 277 -12.43 6.36 -35.95
CA GLU A 277 -13.68 6.99 -36.35
C GLU A 277 -14.95 6.20 -36.02
N GLU A 278 -16.01 6.94 -35.70
CA GLU A 278 -17.36 6.44 -35.50
C GLU A 278 -17.89 5.78 -36.78
N LYS A 279 -18.14 4.46 -36.72
CA LYS A 279 -19.05 3.80 -37.67
C LYS A 279 -20.35 3.47 -36.96
N ASN A 280 -21.38 4.21 -37.33
CA ASN A 280 -22.76 4.05 -36.89
C ASN A 280 -23.24 2.59 -36.97
N MET A 281 -23.81 2.09 -35.88
CA MET A 281 -24.83 1.04 -35.92
C MET A 281 -25.98 1.44 -34.99
N ASN A 282 -27.17 1.62 -35.58
CA ASN A 282 -28.36 2.16 -34.92
C ASN A 282 -28.87 1.25 -33.79
N VAL A 283 -29.09 1.84 -32.62
CA VAL A 283 -29.95 1.26 -31.56
C VAL A 283 -31.40 1.63 -31.88
N CYS A 284 -32.05 0.87 -32.77
CA CYS A 284 -33.46 1.08 -33.10
C CYS A 284 -34.18 -0.23 -33.47
N SER A 285 -34.26 -1.15 -32.52
CA SER A 285 -35.21 -2.28 -32.46
C SER A 285 -35.16 -2.92 -31.07
N ILE A 286 -36.18 -3.71 -30.72
CA ILE A 286 -36.32 -4.44 -29.43
C ILE A 286 -36.75 -3.58 -28.21
N ILE A 287 -37.79 -2.74 -28.37
CA ILE A 287 -38.85 -2.62 -27.35
C ILE A 287 -40.20 -2.46 -28.07
N PHE A 288 -40.77 -3.57 -28.55
CA PHE A 288 -42.16 -3.60 -29.02
C PHE A 288 -42.71 -5.04 -29.08
N PHE A 289 -42.87 -5.70 -27.92
CA PHE A 289 -43.79 -6.83 -27.73
C PHE A 289 -43.96 -7.11 -26.23
N ILE A 290 -45.16 -6.81 -25.72
CA ILE A 290 -45.93 -7.41 -24.60
C ILE A 290 -46.95 -6.33 -24.18
N CYS A 291 -48.01 -6.23 -24.97
CA CYS A 291 -49.26 -5.62 -24.56
C CYS A 291 -50.34 -6.15 -25.51
N LEU A 292 -51.08 -7.18 -25.08
CA LEU A 292 -52.36 -7.70 -25.58
C LEU A 292 -52.54 -9.16 -25.14
N CYS A 293 -53.22 -9.36 -24.01
CA CYS A 293 -54.01 -10.57 -23.71
C CYS A 293 -54.92 -10.27 -22.50
N SER A 294 -56.01 -9.56 -22.78
CA SER A 294 -57.15 -9.37 -21.87
C SER A 294 -58.40 -9.14 -22.71
N LYS A 295 -58.97 -10.24 -23.18
CA LYS A 295 -60.35 -10.44 -23.60
C LYS A 295 -60.75 -11.86 -23.20
#